data_AF-A0A815W6L1-F1
#
_entry.id   AF-A0A815W6L1-F1
#
_cell.length_a   1.000
_cell.length_b   1.000
_cell.length_c   1.000
_cell.angle_alpha   90.00
_cell.angle_beta   90.00
_cell.angle_gamma   90.00
#
_symmetry.space_group_name_H-M   'P 1'
#
loop_
_entity.id
_entity.type
_entity.pdbx_description
1 polymer ?
#
loop_
_entity_poly.entity_id
_entity_poly.type
_entity_poly.pdbx_seq_one_letter_code
_entity_poly.pdbx_strand_id
1 'polypeptide(L)' 'KYIEAKDTFNHALDILPSNNQSQTQKKAEILNSIGLVAKKRSDYDHALRAYNEALSLVSTDSNLWPDIVSNLAGMFYILL' A
#
# COMPACT_ATOMS: atom_id res chain seq x y z
N LYS A 1 -2.38 -18.52 -2.45
CA LYS A 1 -3.06 -17.52 -1.60
C LYS A 1 -2.31 -16.19 -1.50
N TYR A 2 -1.14 -16.08 -0.83
CA TYR A 2 -0.45 -14.76 -0.70
C TYR A 2 0.43 -14.37 -1.91
N ILE A 3 0.99 -15.34 -2.64
CA ILE A 3 1.72 -15.08 -3.89
C ILE A 3 0.75 -14.58 -4.97
N GLU A 4 -0.42 -15.22 -5.10
CA GLU A 4 -1.50 -14.75 -5.99
C GLU A 4 -1.96 -13.34 -5.67
N ALA A 5 -2.09 -12.97 -4.38
CA ALA A 5 -2.45 -11.61 -4.00
C ALA A 5 -1.43 -10.59 -4.50
N LYS A 6 -0.13 -10.86 -4.32
CA LYS A 6 0.94 -9.98 -4.80
C LYS A 6 0.93 -9.81 -6.32
N ASP A 7 0.79 -10.90 -7.06
CA ASP A 7 0.78 -10.86 -8.52
C ASP A 7 -0.47 -10.15 -9.05
N THR A 8 -1.63 -10.38 -8.43
CA THR A 8 -2.88 -9.67 -8.77
C THR A 8 -2.74 -8.17 -8.54
N PHE A 9 -2.11 -7.76 -7.44
CA PHE A 9 -1.91 -6.35 -7.14
C PHE A 9 -0.90 -5.68 -8.07
N ASN A 10 0.22 -6.33 -8.39
CA ASN A 10 1.20 -5.80 -9.35
C ASN A 10 0.58 -5.63 -10.75
N HIS A 11 -0.20 -6.61 -11.21
CA HIS A 11 -0.94 -6.48 -12.47
C HIS A 11 -1.93 -5.32 -12.43
N ALA A 12 -2.62 -5.09 -11.31
CA ALA A 12 -3.52 -3.95 -11.17
C ALA A 12 -2.77 -2.61 -11.24
N LEU A 13 -1.55 -2.53 -10.71
CA LEU A 13 -0.71 -1.32 -10.80
C LEU A 13 -0.30 -1.01 -12.24
N ASP A 14 0.00 -2.03 -13.05
CA ASP A 14 0.40 -1.85 -14.45
C ASP A 14 -0.74 -1.36 -15.36
N ILE A 15 -1.99 -1.66 -15.00
CA ILE A 15 -3.17 -1.34 -15.81
C ILE A 15 -3.73 0.06 -15.47
N LEU A 16 -3.34 0.66 -14.34
CA LEU A 16 -3.87 1.94 -13.87
C LEU A 16 -3.08 3.12 -14.48
N PRO A 17 -3.63 3.87 -15.46
CA PRO A 17 -2.96 5.05 -15.99
C PRO A 17 -2.87 6.15 -14.93
N SER A 18 -1.72 6.82 -14.85
CA SER A 18 -1.37 7.78 -13.79
C SER A 18 -2.03 9.16 -13.92
N ASN A 19 -2.99 9.33 -14.82
CA ASN A 19 -3.52 10.64 -15.23
C ASN A 19 -4.91 10.99 -14.66
N ASN A 20 -5.48 10.15 -13.79
CA ASN A 20 -6.79 10.38 -13.18
C ASN A 20 -6.76 10.17 -11.66
N GLN A 21 -7.22 11.16 -10.91
CA GLN A 21 -7.28 11.17 -9.44
C GLN A 21 -7.99 9.93 -8.86
N SER A 22 -9.04 9.43 -9.52
CA SER A 22 -9.72 8.20 -9.10
C SER A 22 -8.83 6.96 -9.23
N GLN A 23 -7.98 6.91 -10.26
CA GLN A 23 -7.03 5.81 -10.45
C GLN A 23 -5.86 5.91 -9.47
N THR A 24 -5.43 7.12 -9.13
CA THR A 24 -4.43 7.37 -8.08
C THR A 24 -4.92 6.87 -6.71
N GLN A 25 -6.18 7.09 -6.36
CA GLN A 25 -6.78 6.54 -5.14
C GLN A 25 -6.79 5.01 -5.14
N LYS A 26 -7.23 4.37 -6.22
CA LYS A 26 -7.19 2.90 -6.35
C LYS A 26 -5.77 2.35 -6.25
N LYS A 27 -4.79 3.04 -6.84
CA LYS A 27 -3.38 2.68 -6.75
C LYS A 27 -2.90 2.68 -5.29
N ALA A 28 -3.27 3.69 -4.51
CA ALA A 28 -2.96 3.75 -3.08
C ALA A 28 -3.63 2.64 -2.26
N GLU A 29 -4.89 2.30 -2.55
CA GLU A 29 -5.60 1.18 -1.90
C GLU A 29 -4.91 -0.16 -2.14
N ILE A 30 -4.48 -0.38 -3.39
CA ILE A 30 -3.75 -1.59 -3.79
C ILE A 30 -2.41 -1.65 -3.06
N LEU A 31 -1.64 -0.56 -3.04
CA LEU A 31 -0.35 -0.50 -2.35
C LEU A 31 -0.50 -0.71 -0.82
N ASN A 32 -1.53 -0.15 -0.20
CA ASN A 32 -1.85 -0.41 1.20
C ASN A 32 -2.13 -1.92 1.44
N SER A 33 -2.86 -2.55 0.53
CA SER A 33 -3.16 -3.99 0.60
C SER A 33 -1.90 -4.85 0.42
N ILE A 34 -1.01 -4.49 -0.50
CA ILE A 34 0.31 -5.12 -0.64
C ILE A 34 1.09 -5.00 0.66
N GLY A 35 1.12 -3.80 1.27
CA GLY A 35 1.83 -3.56 2.52
C GLY A 35 1.33 -4.44 3.66
N LEU A 36 0.00 -4.61 3.77
CA LEU A 36 -0.61 -5.49 4.76
C LEU A 36 -0.22 -6.96 4.55
N VAL A 37 -0.26 -7.44 3.31
CA VAL A 37 0.15 -8.80 2.96
C VAL A 37 1.64 -9.03 3.25
N ALA A 38 2.50 -8.08 2.89
CA ALA A 38 3.93 -8.14 3.17
C ALA A 38 4.21 -8.17 4.68
N LYS A 39 3.53 -7.32 5.47
CA LYS A 39 3.59 -7.34 6.94
C LYS A 39 3.21 -8.71 7.51
N LYS A 40 2.13 -9.31 7.01
CA LYS A 40 1.68 -10.65 7.44
C LYS A 40 2.67 -11.77 7.09
N ARG A 41 3.56 -11.56 6.13
CA ARG A 41 4.64 -12.48 5.76
C ARG A 41 5.96 -12.19 6.48
N SER A 42 5.97 -11.24 7.41
CA SER A 42 7.18 -10.69 8.04
C SER A 42 8.18 -10.10 7.05
N ASP A 43 7.71 -9.77 5.84
CA ASP A 43 8.49 -9.07 4.81
C ASP A 43 8.36 -7.56 5.04
N TYR A 44 9.00 -7.12 6.13
CA TYR A 44 8.78 -5.77 6.65
C TYR A 44 9.34 -4.68 5.74
N ASP A 45 10.43 -4.98 5.01
CA ASP A 45 11.00 -4.08 4.02
C ASP A 45 10.03 -3.78 2.88
N HIS A 46 9.35 -4.81 2.34
CA HIS A 46 8.32 -4.60 1.33
C HIS A 46 7.08 -3.90 1.89
N ALA A 47 6.71 -4.18 3.14
CA ALA A 47 5.58 -3.50 3.78
C ALA A 47 5.84 -2.00 3.91
N LEU A 48 7.03 -1.61 4.40
CA LEU A 48 7.44 -0.22 4.51
C LEU A 48 7.43 0.49 3.15
N ARG A 49 8.01 -0.14 2.11
CA ARG A 49 8.01 0.44 0.75
C ARG A 49 6.60 0.68 0.23
N ALA A 50 5.73 -0.34 0.36
CA ALA A 50 4.37 -0.26 -0.16
C ALA A 50 3.53 0.82 0.54
N TYR A 51 3.60 0.93 1.87
CA TYR A 51 2.88 1.99 2.59
C TYR A 51 3.41 3.40 2.23
N ASN A 52 4.72 3.57 2.09
CA ASN A 52 5.31 4.85 1.69
C ASN A 52 4.88 5.25 0.26
N GLU A 53 4.88 4.31 -0.68
CA GLU A 53 4.39 4.57 -2.04
C GLU A 53 2.89 4.92 -2.02
N ALA A 54 2.08 4.23 -1.22
CA ALA A 54 0.66 4.55 -1.06
C ALA A 54 0.44 5.98 -0.53
N LEU A 55 1.22 6.40 0.47
CA LEU A 55 1.16 7.77 1.02
C LEU A 55 1.58 8.83 0.00
N SER A 56 2.51 8.54 -0.90
CA SER A 56 2.94 9.49 -1.95
C SER A 56 1.84 9.80 -2.96
N LEU A 57 0.78 8.99 -3.00
CA LEU A 57 -0.33 9.08 -3.95
C LEU A 57 -1.60 9.71 -3.35
N VAL A 58 -1.68 9.87 -2.03
CA VAL A 58 -2.87 10.40 -1.36
C VAL A 58 -2.57 11.70 -0.61
N SER A 59 -3.49 12.65 -0.66
CA SER A 59 -3.42 13.82 0.21
C SER A 59 -3.81 13.46 1.64
N THR A 60 -3.44 14.31 2.60
CA THR A 60 -3.84 14.19 4.01
C THR A 60 -5.34 14.24 4.24
N ASP A 61 -6.09 14.88 3.33
CA ASP A 61 -7.56 14.97 3.37
C ASP A 61 -8.24 13.69 2.84
N SER A 62 -7.48 12.74 2.30
CA SER A 62 -8.00 11.49 1.80
C SER A 62 -8.46 10.58 2.94
N ASN A 63 -9.62 9.95 2.79
CA ASN A 63 -10.11 8.94 3.74
C ASN A 63 -9.18 7.73 3.88
N LEU A 64 -8.28 7.49 2.92
CA LEU A 64 -7.28 6.41 2.96
C LEU A 64 -6.06 6.75 3.83
N TRP A 65 -5.78 8.04 4.01
CA TRP A 65 -4.56 8.49 4.68
C TRP A 65 -4.45 7.95 6.11
N PRO A 66 -5.51 8.00 6.96
CA PRO A 66 -5.43 7.49 8.33
C PRO A 66 -5.10 6.00 8.40
N ASP A 67 -5.68 5.18 7.51
CA ASP A 67 -5.47 3.74 7.48
C ASP A 67 -4.02 3.40 7.11
N ILE A 68 -3.48 4.06 6.09
CA ILE A 68 -2.10 3.82 5.63
C ILE A 68 -1.10 4.26 6.70
N VAL A 69 -1.32 5.43 7.33
CA VAL A 69 -0.45 5.93 8.41
C VAL A 69 -0.49 5.00 9.62
N SER A 70 -1.67 4.53 10.03
CA SER A 70 -1.80 3.58 11.13
C SER A 70 -1.03 2.28 10.85
N ASN A 71 -1.14 1.76 9.63
CA ASN A 71 -0.42 0.57 9.21
C ASN A 71 1.10 0.76 9.20
N LEU A 72 1.58 1.91 8.71
CA LEU A 72 2.99 2.27 8.70
C LEU A 72 3.52 2.50 10.13
N ALA A 73 2.76 3.18 10.98
CA ALA A 73 3.11 3.38 12.40
C ALA A 73 3.29 2.04 13.10
N GLY A 74 2.39 1.08 12.87
CA GLY A 74 2.49 -0.29 13.36
C GLY A 74 3.77 -1.01 12.94
N MET A 75 4.39 -0.65 11.81
CA MET A 75 5.67 -1.22 11.39
C MET A 75 6.82 -0.77 12.29
N PHE A 76 6.84 0.51 12.69
CA PHE A 76 7.89 1.03 13.56
C PHE A 76 7.86 0.38 14.95
N TYR A 77 6.68 0.06 15.47
CA TYR A 77 6.55 -0.70 16.73
C TYR A 77 7.02 -2.15 16.64
N ILE A 78 7.01 -2.76 15.46
CA ILE A 78 7.49 -4.14 15.25
C ILE A 78 9.02 -4.20 15.10
N LEU A 79 9.63 -3.11 14.63
CA LEU A 79 11.05 -3.02 14.33
C LEU A 79 11.90 -2.45 15.49
N LEU A 80 11.26 -2.08 16.59
CA LEU A 80 11.88 -1.69 17.87
C LEU A 80 12.01 -2.91 18.79
#